data_AF-D3AGW4-F1
#
_entry.id   AF-D3AGW4-F1
#
_cell.length_a   1.000
_cell.length_b   1.000
_cell.length_c   1.000
_cell.angle_alpha   90.00
_cell.angle_beta   90.00
_cell.angle_gamma   90.00
#
_symmetry.space_group_name_H-M   'P 1'
#
loop_
_entity.id
_entity.type
_entity.pdbx_description
1 polymer ?
#
loop_
_entity_poly.entity_id
_entity_poly.type
_entity_poly.pdbx_seq_one_letter_code
_entity_poly.pdbx_strand_id
1 'polypeptide(L)'
;MERKHLSQQIGQILDDLARLSNTLYAMGTADIQRYPDNYEVLSTDAALRAEKIACELRHLIFSTGGIKKPEYHGLACEVHGVEILYEDEILEVTLPSLLPKRRNRKSVEFLLDPLHFYLSQYAGQNTLPKYRECVVCFSHTYSMELPARRVHDYDNMELKQILDVLASYIMVDDTGLLCDAYNTTEFGEKDCTRIFVIPKNRFPAWLAKREKGLKNISDF
;
A
#
# COMPACT_ATOMS: atom_id res chain seq x y z
N MET A 1 17.42 24.21 12.87
CA MET A 1 16.09 24.15 13.48
C MET A 1 16.18 24.70 14.89
N GLU A 2 15.37 25.69 15.28
CA GLU A 2 15.38 26.20 16.65
C GLU A 2 14.82 25.15 17.62
N ARG A 3 15.51 24.92 18.75
CA ARG A 3 15.12 23.95 19.79
C ARG A 3 13.68 24.10 20.28
N LYS A 4 13.14 25.33 20.22
CA LYS A 4 11.75 25.66 20.55
C LYS A 4 10.77 25.05 19.55
N HIS A 5 11.08 25.10 18.25
CA HIS A 5 10.25 24.51 17.19
C HIS A 5 10.23 22.98 17.29
N LEU A 6 11.40 22.36 17.55
CA LEU A 6 11.48 20.91 17.76
C LEU A 6 10.64 20.47 18.96
N SER A 7 10.73 21.19 20.08
CA SER A 7 9.96 20.87 21.29
C SER A 7 8.45 21.00 21.07
N GLN A 8 8.03 22.01 20.30
CA GLN A 8 6.63 22.20 19.94
C GLN A 8 6.10 21.05 19.06
N GLN A 9 6.87 20.62 18.06
CA GLN A 9 6.48 19.48 17.21
C GLN A 9 6.39 18.17 17.99
N ILE A 10 7.35 17.90 18.88
CA ILE A 10 7.29 16.73 19.77
C ILE A 10 6.05 16.80 20.66
N GLY A 11 5.72 17.98 21.22
CA GLY A 11 4.50 18.17 22.00
C GLY A 11 3.24 17.84 21.21
N GLN A 12 3.14 18.31 19.96
CA GLN A 12 2.00 18.01 19.09
C GLN A 12 1.87 16.51 18.80
N ILE A 13 2.99 15.81 18.57
CA ILE A 13 3.00 14.35 18.34
C ILE A 13 2.54 13.61 19.61
N LEU A 14 2.97 14.05 20.80
CA LEU A 14 2.54 13.46 22.07
C LEU A 14 1.03 13.64 22.31
N ASP A 15 0.49 14.82 21.98
CA ASP A 15 -0.96 15.08 22.08
C ASP A 15 -1.76 14.19 21.13
N ASP A 16 -1.27 14.00 19.89
CA ASP A 16 -1.91 13.10 18.92
C ASP A 16 -1.80 11.63 19.33
N LEU A 17 -0.67 11.20 19.92
CA LEU A 17 -0.52 9.86 20.50
C LEU A 17 -1.50 9.61 21.65
N ALA A 18 -1.68 10.57 22.55
CA ALA A 18 -2.64 10.46 23.65
C ALA A 18 -4.08 10.31 23.12
N ARG A 19 -4.45 11.08 22.09
CA ARG A 19 -5.76 10.95 21.41
C ARG A 19 -5.93 9.60 20.73
N LEU A 20 -4.89 9.11 20.05
CA LEU A 20 -4.89 7.79 19.42
C LEU A 20 -5.12 6.70 20.47
N SER A 21 -4.36 6.74 21.57
CA SER A 21 -4.50 5.78 22.67
C SER A 21 -5.92 5.79 23.25
N ASN A 22 -6.49 6.97 23.51
CA ASN A 22 -7.87 7.10 23.98
C ASN A 22 -8.89 6.52 23.00
N THR A 23 -8.70 6.75 21.69
CA THR A 23 -9.57 6.21 20.63
C THR A 23 -9.50 4.68 20.59
N LEU A 24 -8.31 4.10 20.73
CA LEU A 24 -8.12 2.66 20.78
C LEU A 24 -8.79 2.03 22.02
N TYR A 25 -8.72 2.69 23.19
CA TYR A 25 -9.46 2.24 24.38
C TYR A 25 -10.98 2.30 24.17
N ALA A 26 -11.48 3.36 23.52
CA ALA A 26 -12.89 3.47 23.17
C ALA A 26 -13.31 2.37 22.18
N MET A 27 -12.49 2.05 21.19
CA MET A 27 -12.74 0.93 20.28
C MET A 27 -12.76 -0.42 21.00
N GLY A 28 -11.84 -0.66 21.93
CA GLY A 28 -11.78 -1.91 22.70
C GLY A 28 -12.97 -2.12 23.64
N THR A 29 -13.69 -1.05 23.98
CA THR A 29 -14.90 -1.10 24.83
C THR A 29 -16.20 -0.93 24.04
N ALA A 30 -16.13 -0.56 22.76
CA ALA A 30 -17.30 -0.37 21.90
C ALA A 30 -17.89 -1.72 21.46
N ASP A 31 -19.20 -1.86 21.62
CA ASP A 31 -19.95 -3.00 21.09
C ASP A 31 -20.17 -2.83 19.58
N ILE A 32 -19.32 -3.52 18.80
CA ILE A 32 -19.34 -3.50 17.33
C ILE A 32 -20.68 -3.98 16.77
N GLN A 33 -21.34 -4.93 17.44
CA GLN A 33 -22.61 -5.49 16.95
C GLN A 33 -23.75 -4.50 17.15
N ARG A 34 -23.71 -3.73 18.24
CA ARG A 34 -24.76 -2.77 18.58
C ARG A 34 -24.58 -1.42 17.92
N TYR A 35 -23.35 -0.97 17.69
CA TYR A 35 -23.05 0.35 17.13
C TYR A 35 -21.96 0.29 16.03
N PRO A 36 -22.24 -0.35 14.89
CA PRO A 36 -21.25 -0.52 13.81
C PRO A 36 -20.75 0.81 13.24
N ASP A 37 -21.63 1.80 13.07
CA ASP A 37 -21.27 3.11 12.51
C ASP A 37 -20.32 3.89 13.43
N ASN A 38 -20.55 3.82 14.75
CA ASN A 38 -19.66 4.44 15.73
C ASN A 38 -18.28 3.80 15.71
N TYR A 39 -18.24 2.47 15.57
CA TYR A 39 -16.97 1.76 15.45
C TYR A 39 -16.23 2.13 14.17
N GLU A 40 -16.92 2.23 13.03
CA GLU A 40 -16.33 2.67 11.76
C GLU A 40 -15.69 4.07 11.88
N VAL A 41 -16.39 5.02 12.50
CA VAL A 41 -15.87 6.37 12.74
C VAL A 41 -14.63 6.35 13.63
N LEU A 42 -14.68 5.62 14.75
CA LEU A 42 -13.54 5.52 15.68
C LEU A 42 -12.34 4.83 15.04
N SER A 43 -12.56 3.71 14.35
CA SER A 43 -11.49 2.97 13.67
C SER A 43 -10.85 3.80 12.55
N THR A 44 -11.66 4.59 11.83
CA THR A 44 -11.17 5.47 10.78
C THR A 44 -10.35 6.63 11.37
N ASP A 45 -10.80 7.28 12.44
CA ASP A 45 -10.02 8.34 13.11
C ASP A 45 -8.71 7.78 13.67
N ALA A 46 -8.74 6.61 14.31
CA ALA A 46 -7.54 5.96 14.84
C ALA A 46 -6.51 5.68 13.74
N ALA A 47 -6.93 5.08 12.63
CA ALA A 47 -6.04 4.77 11.51
C ALA A 47 -5.43 6.04 10.90
N LEU A 48 -6.27 7.05 10.59
CA LEU A 48 -5.82 8.33 10.02
C LEU A 48 -4.85 9.08 10.95
N ARG A 49 -5.07 8.99 12.27
CA ARG A 49 -4.19 9.61 13.25
C ARG A 49 -2.85 8.89 13.34
N ALA A 50 -2.84 7.56 13.30
CA ALA A 50 -1.60 6.78 13.26
C ALA A 50 -0.74 7.12 12.03
N GLU A 51 -1.36 7.21 10.84
CA GLU A 51 -0.69 7.64 9.61
C GLU A 51 -0.08 9.04 9.75
N LYS A 52 -0.87 10.00 10.28
CA LYS A 52 -0.41 11.37 10.52
C LYS A 52 0.82 11.39 11.44
N ILE A 53 0.78 10.67 12.56
CA ILE A 53 1.89 10.58 13.51
C ILE A 53 3.15 10.02 12.83
N ALA A 54 3.00 8.96 12.02
CA ALA A 54 4.13 8.39 11.28
C ALA A 54 4.76 9.40 10.31
N CYS A 55 3.95 10.17 9.56
CA CYS A 55 4.45 11.23 8.68
C CYS A 55 5.10 12.38 9.45
N GLU A 56 4.54 12.82 10.57
CA GLU A 56 5.14 13.87 11.41
C GLU A 56 6.49 13.45 11.98
N LEU A 57 6.62 12.21 12.46
CA LEU A 57 7.90 11.64 12.92
C LEU A 57 8.92 11.56 11.78
N ARG A 58 8.50 11.13 10.58
CA ARG A 58 9.36 11.13 9.38
C ARG A 58 9.87 12.53 9.05
N HIS A 59 9.00 13.54 9.07
CA HIS A 59 9.39 14.93 8.83
C HIS A 59 10.37 15.43 9.90
N LEU A 60 10.18 15.05 11.16
CA LEU A 60 11.09 15.37 12.25
C LEU A 60 12.50 14.81 11.98
N ILE A 61 12.59 13.55 11.57
CA ILE A 61 13.85 12.87 11.22
C ILE A 61 14.57 13.63 10.10
N PHE A 62 13.87 14.02 9.03
CA PHE A 62 14.46 14.76 7.92
C PHE A 62 14.89 16.19 8.30
N SER A 63 14.25 16.78 9.31
CA SER A 63 14.58 18.13 9.79
C SER A 63 15.80 18.17 10.73
N THR A 64 16.14 17.05 11.38
CA THR A 64 17.24 16.95 12.35
C THR A 64 18.55 16.39 11.75
N GLY A 65 18.49 15.85 10.53
CA GLY A 65 19.66 15.66 9.66
C GLY A 65 20.51 14.40 9.89
N GLY A 66 19.98 13.36 10.55
CA GLY A 66 20.75 12.15 10.89
C GLY A 66 20.81 11.07 9.82
N ILE A 67 19.75 10.88 9.04
CA ILE A 67 19.61 9.80 8.04
C ILE A 67 19.30 10.40 6.66
N LYS A 68 19.86 9.81 5.59
CA LYS A 68 19.56 10.24 4.23
C LYS A 68 18.14 9.77 3.86
N LYS A 69 17.40 10.58 3.09
CA LYS A 69 16.03 10.23 2.66
C LYS A 69 15.91 8.81 2.06
N PRO A 70 16.77 8.39 1.10
CA PRO A 70 16.67 7.04 0.53
C PRO A 70 16.84 5.94 1.58
N GLU A 71 17.75 6.13 2.54
CA GLU A 71 18.02 5.15 3.60
C GLU A 71 16.81 4.98 4.52
N TYR A 72 16.18 6.08 4.94
CA TYR A 72 14.95 6.02 5.75
C TYR A 72 13.82 5.31 4.99
N HIS A 73 13.61 5.65 3.72
CA HIS A 73 12.50 5.08 2.95
C HIS A 73 12.69 3.58 2.67
N GLY A 74 13.94 3.10 2.53
CA GLY A 74 14.24 1.67 2.51
C GLY A 74 13.77 0.96 3.78
N LEU A 75 14.13 1.49 4.95
CA LEU A 75 13.67 0.96 6.25
C LEU A 75 12.14 1.03 6.39
N ALA A 76 11.51 2.13 5.94
CA ALA A 76 10.06 2.26 5.98
C ALA A 76 9.36 1.21 5.10
N CYS A 77 9.95 0.85 3.94
CA CYS A 77 9.41 -0.19 3.08
C CYS A 77 9.52 -1.59 3.68
N GLU A 78 10.62 -1.90 4.38
CA GLU A 78 10.73 -3.14 5.16
C GLU A 78 9.69 -3.22 6.26
N VAL A 79 9.49 -2.13 7.02
CA VAL A 79 8.46 -2.06 8.06
C VAL A 79 7.06 -2.19 7.47
N HIS A 80 6.83 -1.60 6.30
CA HIS A 80 5.58 -1.78 5.60
C HIS A 80 5.45 -3.24 5.16
N GLY A 81 6.52 -3.90 4.70
CA GLY A 81 6.45 -5.22 4.06
C GLY A 81 6.23 -5.09 2.56
N VAL A 82 6.81 -4.05 1.95
CA VAL A 82 6.84 -3.89 0.50
C VAL A 82 7.95 -4.76 -0.07
N GLU A 83 7.62 -5.57 -1.07
CA GLU A 83 8.57 -6.46 -1.74
C GLU A 83 8.49 -6.24 -3.26
N ILE A 84 9.63 -6.29 -3.94
CA ILE A 84 9.71 -6.25 -5.40
C ILE A 84 10.45 -7.50 -5.87
N LEU A 85 9.80 -8.26 -6.75
CA LEU A 85 10.37 -9.41 -7.42
C LEU A 85 10.32 -9.19 -8.94
N TYR A 86 11.40 -9.54 -9.63
CA TYR A 86 11.43 -9.53 -11.08
C TYR A 86 11.95 -10.86 -11.60
N GLU A 87 11.04 -11.68 -12.12
CA GLU A 87 11.33 -13.03 -12.61
C GLU A 87 10.56 -13.29 -13.90
N ASP A 88 11.18 -14.02 -14.85
CA ASP A 88 10.55 -14.40 -16.11
C ASP A 88 9.88 -13.22 -16.87
N GLU A 89 10.53 -12.06 -16.87
CA GLU A 89 10.04 -10.81 -17.47
C GLU A 89 8.75 -10.26 -16.83
N ILE A 90 8.39 -10.71 -15.63
CA ILE A 90 7.24 -10.23 -14.88
C ILE A 90 7.74 -9.51 -13.64
N LEU A 91 7.32 -8.25 -13.46
CA LEU A 91 7.52 -7.54 -12.22
C LEU A 91 6.34 -7.84 -11.28
N GLU A 92 6.63 -8.26 -10.06
CA GLU A 92 5.69 -8.37 -8.96
C GLU A 92 6.06 -7.37 -7.87
N VAL A 93 5.07 -6.61 -7.42
CA VAL A 93 5.20 -5.69 -6.29
C VAL A 93 4.15 -6.06 -5.25
N THR A 94 4.61 -6.50 -4.08
CA THR A 94 3.75 -6.80 -2.94
C THR A 94 3.65 -5.57 -2.06
N LEU A 95 2.41 -5.17 -1.79
CA LEU A 95 2.07 -4.17 -0.78
C LEU A 95 1.40 -4.89 0.39
N PRO A 96 1.76 -4.54 1.63
CA PRO A 96 1.37 -5.29 2.83
C PRO A 96 -0.09 -5.14 3.24
N SER A 97 -0.83 -4.25 2.60
CA SER A 97 -2.20 -3.93 2.94
C SER A 97 -3.04 -3.74 1.67
N LEU A 98 -4.35 -3.71 1.87
CA LEU A 98 -5.30 -3.33 0.83
C LEU A 98 -5.13 -1.84 0.51
N LEU A 99 -5.26 -1.48 -0.77
CA LEU A 99 -5.12 -0.10 -1.18
C LEU A 99 -6.22 0.79 -0.56
N PRO A 100 -5.89 2.05 -0.24
CA PRO A 100 -6.84 2.96 0.39
C PRO A 100 -8.02 3.28 -0.53
N LYS A 101 -9.13 3.72 0.07
CA LYS A 101 -10.28 4.23 -0.69
C LYS A 101 -9.90 5.53 -1.40
N ARG A 102 -10.41 5.73 -2.63
CA ARG A 102 -10.11 6.91 -3.48
C ARG A 102 -10.31 8.28 -2.80
N ARG A 103 -11.22 8.38 -1.82
CA ARG A 103 -11.52 9.64 -1.13
C ARG A 103 -10.46 10.05 -0.10
N ASN A 104 -9.55 9.15 0.27
CA ASN A 104 -8.65 9.36 1.39
C ASN A 104 -7.24 9.74 0.93
N ARG A 105 -7.01 11.02 0.62
CA ARG A 105 -5.72 11.49 0.08
C ARG A 105 -4.55 11.36 1.06
N LYS A 106 -4.81 11.35 2.38
CA LYS A 106 -3.75 11.30 3.41
C LYS A 106 -3.12 9.91 3.55
N SER A 107 -3.92 8.85 3.45
CA SER A 107 -3.43 7.46 3.47
C SER A 107 -2.55 7.13 2.26
N VAL A 108 -2.69 7.90 1.19
CA VAL A 108 -1.93 7.68 -0.04
C VAL A 108 -0.49 8.20 0.12
N GLU A 109 -0.25 9.34 0.79
CA GLU A 109 1.10 9.85 1.07
C GLU A 109 1.93 8.87 1.92
N PHE A 110 1.28 8.22 2.89
CA PHE A 110 1.92 7.22 3.74
C PHE A 110 2.54 6.07 2.92
N LEU A 111 1.88 5.69 1.82
CA LEU A 111 2.27 4.56 0.96
C LEU A 111 3.13 4.99 -0.25
N LEU A 112 2.74 6.06 -0.95
CA LEU A 112 3.37 6.45 -2.23
C LEU A 112 4.82 6.87 -2.06
N ASP A 113 5.13 7.70 -1.07
CA ASP A 113 6.49 8.21 -0.89
C ASP A 113 7.48 7.06 -0.64
N PRO A 114 7.26 6.17 0.35
CA PRO A 114 8.09 4.97 0.51
C PRO A 114 8.18 4.13 -0.76
N LEU A 115 7.04 3.85 -1.43
CA LEU A 115 7.02 3.04 -2.65
C LEU A 115 7.87 3.64 -3.77
N HIS A 116 7.72 4.94 -4.04
CA HIS A 116 8.50 5.66 -5.05
C HIS A 116 10.00 5.60 -4.74
N PHE A 117 10.40 5.87 -3.49
CA PHE A 117 11.81 5.80 -3.11
C PHE A 117 12.39 4.39 -3.20
N TYR A 118 11.61 3.37 -2.83
CA TYR A 118 12.04 1.98 -2.92
C TYR A 118 12.20 1.53 -4.37
N LEU A 119 11.26 1.87 -5.25
CA LEU A 119 11.39 1.64 -6.69
C LEU A 119 12.60 2.37 -7.27
N SER A 120 12.84 3.61 -6.86
CA SER A 120 14.02 4.38 -7.27
C SER A 120 15.34 3.70 -6.87
N GLN A 121 15.42 3.20 -5.65
CA GLN A 121 16.58 2.44 -5.17
C GLN A 121 16.74 1.12 -5.92
N TYR A 122 15.65 0.37 -6.09
CA TYR A 122 15.64 -0.89 -6.82
C TYR A 122 16.08 -0.69 -8.27
N ALA A 123 15.57 0.35 -8.95
CA ALA A 123 15.95 0.72 -10.32
C ALA A 123 17.42 1.14 -10.44
N GLY A 124 18.00 1.72 -9.37
CA GLY A 124 19.41 2.08 -9.32
C GLY A 124 20.34 0.87 -9.16
N GLN A 125 19.83 -0.24 -8.63
CA GLN A 125 20.59 -1.47 -8.35
C GLN A 125 20.32 -2.59 -9.36
N ASN A 126 19.18 -2.54 -10.04
CA ASN A 126 18.69 -3.59 -10.94
C ASN A 126 18.25 -2.97 -12.27
N THR A 127 18.50 -3.69 -13.36
CA THR A 127 17.96 -3.31 -14.67
C THR A 127 16.48 -3.63 -14.72
N LEU A 128 15.65 -2.60 -14.58
CA LEU A 128 14.21 -2.73 -14.73
C LEU A 128 13.80 -2.79 -16.21
N PRO A 129 12.76 -3.58 -16.54
CA PRO A 129 12.19 -3.57 -17.88
C PRO A 129 11.51 -2.22 -18.17
N LYS A 130 11.43 -1.88 -19.46
CA LYS A 130 10.58 -0.80 -19.97
C LYS A 130 9.50 -1.42 -20.86
N TYR A 131 8.41 -1.83 -20.24
CA TYR A 131 7.30 -2.46 -20.96
C TYR A 131 6.67 -1.47 -21.93
N ARG A 132 6.62 -1.85 -23.21
CA ARG A 132 5.90 -1.11 -24.23
C ARG A 132 4.43 -1.51 -24.31
N GLU A 133 4.15 -2.80 -24.21
CA GLU A 133 2.80 -3.36 -24.21
C GLU A 133 2.69 -4.34 -23.05
N CYS A 134 1.89 -3.99 -22.03
CA CYS A 134 1.74 -4.81 -20.84
C CYS A 134 0.28 -4.89 -20.35
N VAL A 135 0.06 -5.86 -19.47
CA VAL A 135 -1.11 -5.95 -18.62
C VAL A 135 -0.65 -5.72 -17.19
N VAL A 136 -1.28 -4.76 -16.51
CA VAL A 136 -1.12 -4.55 -15.07
C VAL A 136 -2.23 -5.31 -14.36
N CYS A 137 -1.86 -6.31 -13.58
CA CYS A 137 -2.79 -7.00 -12.71
C CYS A 137 -2.72 -6.46 -11.29
N PHE A 138 -3.86 -5.99 -10.77
CA PHE A 138 -4.06 -5.77 -9.34
C PHE A 138 -4.73 -6.99 -8.73
N SER A 139 -4.07 -7.59 -7.75
CA SER A 139 -4.59 -8.71 -6.98
C SER A 139 -4.73 -8.35 -5.52
N HIS A 140 -5.96 -8.32 -5.05
CA HIS A 140 -6.26 -8.04 -3.65
C HIS A 140 -6.50 -9.35 -2.92
N THR A 141 -5.60 -9.68 -1.99
CA THR A 141 -5.76 -10.84 -1.11
C THR A 141 -6.42 -10.35 0.17
N TYR A 142 -7.55 -10.94 0.54
CA TYR A 142 -8.23 -10.69 1.81
C TYR A 142 -8.00 -11.89 2.73
N SER A 143 -7.65 -11.63 3.99
CA SER A 143 -7.49 -12.68 4.99
C SER A 143 -8.80 -13.46 5.17
N MET A 144 -8.69 -14.79 5.13
CA MET A 144 -9.80 -15.73 5.38
C MET A 144 -10.29 -15.69 6.83
N GLU A 145 -9.45 -15.21 7.75
CA GLU A 145 -9.81 -15.07 9.18
C GLU A 145 -10.80 -13.93 9.42
N LEU A 146 -11.02 -13.07 8.43
CA LEU A 146 -11.79 -11.85 8.56
C LEU A 146 -13.03 -11.85 7.65
N PRO A 147 -14.08 -11.09 7.99
CA PRO A 147 -15.34 -11.15 7.26
C PRO A 147 -15.23 -10.73 5.78
N ALA A 148 -15.89 -11.49 4.90
CA ALA A 148 -15.92 -11.23 3.45
C ALA A 148 -16.57 -9.88 3.06
N ARG A 149 -17.44 -9.31 3.92
CA ARG A 149 -18.05 -7.98 3.71
C ARG A 149 -17.05 -6.83 3.56
N ARG A 150 -15.78 -7.06 3.89
CA ARG A 150 -14.70 -6.09 3.73
C ARG A 150 -14.22 -5.95 2.29
N VAL A 151 -14.56 -6.91 1.41
CA VAL A 151 -14.17 -6.87 -0.01
C VAL A 151 -14.69 -5.58 -0.64
N HIS A 152 -13.77 -4.76 -1.14
CA HIS A 152 -14.08 -3.52 -1.81
C HIS A 152 -14.34 -3.74 -3.30
N ASP A 153 -15.29 -2.98 -3.83
CA ASP A 153 -15.42 -2.81 -5.27
C ASP A 153 -14.14 -2.13 -5.82
N TYR A 154 -13.70 -2.55 -7.00
CA TYR A 154 -12.45 -2.04 -7.59
C TYR A 154 -12.49 -0.53 -7.90
N ASP A 155 -13.67 0.03 -8.14
CA ASP A 155 -13.85 1.47 -8.37
C ASP A 155 -13.71 2.31 -7.09
N ASN A 156 -13.79 1.68 -5.92
CA ASN A 156 -13.58 2.33 -4.64
C ASN A 156 -12.11 2.36 -4.22
N MET A 157 -11.24 1.57 -4.88
CA MET A 157 -9.81 1.49 -4.58
C MET A 157 -8.98 2.52 -5.36
N GLU A 158 -7.98 3.10 -4.69
CA GLU A 158 -7.02 4.02 -5.29
C GLU A 158 -5.91 3.25 -6.02
N LEU A 159 -6.21 2.79 -7.23
CA LEU A 159 -5.24 2.09 -8.09
C LEU A 159 -4.36 3.04 -8.90
N LYS A 160 -4.92 4.20 -9.27
CA LYS A 160 -4.31 5.11 -10.25
C LYS A 160 -2.98 5.66 -9.77
N GLN A 161 -2.93 6.25 -8.58
CA GLN A 161 -1.67 6.85 -8.11
C GLN A 161 -0.55 5.82 -7.93
N ILE A 162 -0.89 4.58 -7.59
CA ILE A 162 0.07 3.47 -7.51
C ILE A 162 0.57 3.10 -8.90
N LEU A 163 -0.33 3.02 -9.89
CA LEU A 163 0.02 2.79 -11.29
C LEU A 163 0.92 3.91 -11.82
N ASP A 164 0.60 5.17 -11.57
CA ASP A 164 1.39 6.33 -12.01
C ASP A 164 2.84 6.23 -11.50
N VAL A 165 3.03 5.83 -10.23
CA VAL A 165 4.36 5.59 -9.65
C VAL A 165 5.06 4.44 -10.37
N LEU A 166 4.43 3.28 -10.52
CA LEU A 166 5.04 2.13 -11.19
C LEU A 166 5.41 2.46 -12.65
N ALA A 167 4.48 3.06 -13.40
CA ALA A 167 4.65 3.41 -14.80
C ALA A 167 5.90 4.27 -15.03
N SER A 168 6.16 5.24 -14.15
CA SER A 168 7.34 6.11 -14.25
C SER A 168 8.67 5.34 -14.27
N TYR A 169 8.73 4.16 -13.63
CA TYR A 169 9.94 3.34 -13.56
C TYR A 169 9.98 2.24 -14.61
N ILE A 170 8.86 1.61 -14.93
CA ILE A 170 8.86 0.34 -15.68
C ILE A 170 8.07 0.33 -16.98
N MET A 171 7.39 1.42 -17.33
CA MET A 171 6.62 1.51 -18.58
C MET A 171 7.24 2.52 -19.53
N VAL A 172 7.01 2.32 -20.83
CA VAL A 172 7.25 3.35 -21.84
C VAL A 172 6.14 4.40 -21.77
N ASP A 173 4.90 3.96 -21.59
CA ASP A 173 3.68 4.76 -21.56
C ASP A 173 2.56 3.94 -20.87
N ASP A 174 1.73 4.58 -20.05
CA ASP A 174 0.62 3.99 -19.30
C ASP A 174 -0.75 4.18 -19.97
N THR A 175 -0.79 4.71 -21.18
CA THR A 175 -2.02 4.87 -21.98
C THR A 175 -2.76 3.55 -22.15
N GLY A 176 -4.09 3.63 -22.16
CA GLY A 176 -4.97 2.47 -22.36
C GLY A 176 -4.82 1.78 -23.73
N LEU A 177 -4.00 2.31 -24.64
CA LEU A 177 -3.62 1.63 -25.89
C LEU A 177 -2.54 0.55 -25.63
N LEU A 178 -1.65 0.82 -24.68
CA LEU A 178 -0.42 0.07 -24.44
C LEU A 178 -0.47 -0.71 -23.11
N CYS A 179 -1.25 -0.22 -22.16
CA CYS A 179 -1.42 -0.78 -20.83
C CYS A 179 -2.86 -1.25 -20.64
N ASP A 180 -3.08 -2.56 -20.54
CA ASP A 180 -4.37 -3.12 -20.13
C ASP A 180 -4.38 -3.31 -18.61
N ALA A 181 -5.55 -3.21 -17.99
CA ALA A 181 -5.70 -3.45 -16.54
C ALA A 181 -6.55 -4.70 -16.29
N TYR A 182 -6.10 -5.53 -15.36
CA TYR A 182 -6.83 -6.71 -14.88
C TYR A 182 -6.94 -6.65 -13.35
N ASN A 183 -8.14 -6.84 -12.80
CA ASN A 183 -8.37 -6.82 -11.36
C ASN A 183 -8.87 -8.19 -10.91
N THR A 184 -8.34 -8.68 -9.80
CA THR A 184 -8.78 -9.93 -9.18
C THR A 184 -8.76 -9.82 -7.67
N THR A 185 -9.65 -10.59 -7.04
CA THR A 185 -9.72 -10.72 -5.59
C THR A 185 -9.49 -12.18 -5.23
N GLU A 186 -8.68 -12.40 -4.20
CA GLU A 186 -8.34 -13.72 -3.68
C GLU A 186 -8.54 -13.72 -2.16
N PHE A 187 -8.81 -14.89 -1.60
CA PHE A 187 -8.75 -15.09 -0.15
C PHE A 187 -7.45 -15.83 0.20
N GLY A 188 -6.81 -15.43 1.29
CA GLY A 188 -5.54 -16.00 1.71
C GLY A 188 -5.27 -15.78 3.20
N GLU A 189 -4.01 -15.90 3.62
CA GLU A 189 -3.64 -15.82 5.04
C GLU A 189 -3.73 -14.38 5.58
N LYS A 190 -3.21 -13.40 4.84
CA LYS A 190 -3.14 -11.99 5.24
C LYS A 190 -3.69 -11.06 4.16
N ASP A 191 -4.21 -9.91 4.61
CA ASP A 191 -4.60 -8.82 3.72
C ASP A 191 -3.35 -8.30 2.99
N CYS A 192 -3.36 -8.24 1.65
CA CYS A 192 -2.28 -7.64 0.87
C CYS A 192 -2.75 -7.26 -0.55
N THR A 193 -1.99 -6.40 -1.21
CA THR A 193 -2.17 -6.12 -2.65
C THR A 193 -0.91 -6.53 -3.40
N ARG A 194 -1.04 -7.49 -4.31
CA ARG A 194 0.03 -7.88 -5.24
C ARG A 194 -0.24 -7.26 -6.60
N ILE A 195 0.74 -6.56 -7.13
CA ILE A 195 0.66 -5.87 -8.43
C ILE A 195 1.64 -6.55 -9.37
N PHE A 196 1.13 -7.05 -10.49
CA PHE A 196 1.95 -7.69 -11.51
C PHE A 196 1.98 -6.82 -12.75
N VAL A 197 3.15 -6.59 -13.33
CA VAL A 197 3.28 -6.00 -14.65
C VAL A 197 3.84 -7.05 -15.60
N ILE A 198 3.02 -7.43 -16.57
CA ILE A 198 3.23 -8.62 -17.40
C ILE A 198 3.24 -8.19 -18.87
N PRO A 199 4.21 -8.61 -19.70
CA PRO A 199 4.14 -8.45 -21.14
C PRO A 199 2.82 -9.01 -21.72
N LYS A 200 2.16 -8.29 -22.64
CA LYS A 200 0.85 -8.72 -23.18
C LYS A 200 0.87 -10.14 -23.74
N ASN A 201 1.96 -10.54 -24.40
CA ASN A 201 2.13 -11.89 -24.95
C ASN A 201 2.25 -13.00 -23.88
N ARG A 202 2.68 -12.68 -22.66
CA ARG A 202 2.80 -13.64 -21.54
C ARG A 202 1.55 -13.73 -20.68
N PHE A 203 0.68 -12.71 -20.72
CA PHE A 203 -0.51 -12.63 -19.88
C PHE A 203 -1.42 -13.87 -19.96
N PRO A 204 -1.74 -14.46 -21.15
CA PRO A 204 -2.60 -15.64 -21.20
C PRO A 204 -2.02 -16.86 -20.46
N ALA A 205 -0.71 -17.09 -20.59
CA ALA A 205 -0.04 -18.21 -19.92
C ALA A 205 0.03 -17.99 -18.41
N TRP A 206 0.28 -16.75 -17.98
CA TRP A 206 0.28 -16.38 -16.57
C TRP A 206 -1.12 -16.55 -15.94
N LEU A 207 -2.18 -16.07 -16.62
CA LEU A 207 -3.56 -16.18 -16.15
C LEU A 207 -3.98 -17.65 -15.98
N ALA A 208 -3.65 -18.50 -16.97
CA ALA A 208 -3.96 -19.93 -16.91
C ALA A 208 -3.25 -20.67 -15.77
N LYS A 209 -2.00 -20.29 -15.43
CA LYS A 209 -1.29 -20.84 -14.25
C LYS A 209 -2.01 -20.43 -12.95
N ARG A 210 -2.46 -19.17 -12.90
CA ARG A 210 -3.09 -18.59 -11.72
C ARG A 210 -4.47 -19.17 -11.43
N GLU A 211 -5.31 -19.34 -12.44
CA GLU A 211 -6.63 -19.98 -12.30
C GLU A 211 -6.54 -21.41 -11.77
N LYS A 212 -5.50 -22.16 -12.18
CA LYS A 212 -5.22 -23.50 -11.63
C LYS A 212 -4.82 -23.44 -10.16
N GLY A 213 -3.99 -22.46 -9.79
CA GLY A 213 -3.60 -22.23 -8.39
C GLY A 213 -4.79 -21.88 -7.49
N LEU A 214 -5.69 -21.02 -7.98
CA LEU A 214 -6.88 -20.58 -7.23
C LEU A 214 -7.89 -21.71 -7.01
N LYS A 215 -8.15 -22.54 -8.03
CA LYS A 215 -9.04 -23.72 -7.88
C LYS A 215 -8.56 -24.66 -6.78
N ASN A 216 -7.25 -24.85 -6.67
CA ASN A 216 -6.68 -25.71 -5.63
C ASN A 216 -6.83 -25.13 -4.21
N ILE A 217 -7.04 -23.81 -4.07
CA ILE A 217 -7.25 -23.14 -2.78
C ILE A 217 -8.74 -23.10 -2.42
N SER A 218 -9.64 -22.95 -3.41
CA SER A 218 -11.10 -22.94 -3.20
C SER A 218 -11.70 -24.28 -2.80
N ASP A 219 -10.95 -25.37 -2.95
CA ASP A 219 -11.37 -26.73 -2.56
C ASP A 219 -11.15 -27.03 -1.06
N PHE A 220 -10.74 -26.03 -0.26
CA PHE A 220 -10.57 -26.11 1.20
C PHE A 220 -11.66 -25.33 1.95
#